data_AF-A0A5N6LS63-F1
#
_entry.id   AF-A0A5N6LS63-F1
#
_cell.length_a   1.000
_cell.length_b   1.000
_cell.length_c   1.000
_cell.angle_alpha   90.00
_cell.angle_beta   90.00
_cell.angle_gamma   90.00
#
_symmetry.space_group_name_H-M   'P 1'
#
loop_
_entity.id
_entity.type
_entity.pdbx_description
1 polymer ?
#
loop_
_entity_poly.entity_id
_entity_poly.type
_entity_poly.pdbx_seq_one_letter_code
_entity_poly.pdbx_strand_id
1 'polypeptide(L)'
;MAPLMRGGDDEIVIEVNLMVRGISLPSSSCPMCTLEDEDEDHLFFRCPVAKETWRRISWWANNDFVCQGSIHNILSSLGNDNEVGRKNKIKMVIVFATIWEIWTCRNKWAFKSTRTSMEYLLDAIKVQAFTWVTHRGRKIATVWDKWKDNPWEGVVLL
;
A
#
# COMPACT_ATOMS: atom_id res chain seq x y z
N MET A 1 28.20 40.79 -9.90
CA MET A 1 27.99 39.51 -10.62
C MET A 1 27.23 38.56 -9.71
N ALA A 2 25.93 38.40 -9.93
CA ALA A 2 25.16 37.23 -9.51
C ALA A 2 24.97 36.36 -10.79
N PRO A 3 24.66 35.04 -10.75
CA PRO A 3 23.43 34.54 -10.11
C PRO A 3 23.55 33.16 -9.40
N LEU A 4 22.86 33.01 -8.25
CA LEU A 4 21.58 32.28 -8.04
C LEU A 4 21.71 30.75 -7.92
N MET A 5 21.72 30.26 -6.67
CA MET A 5 21.21 28.94 -6.32
C MET A 5 19.72 28.89 -6.71
N ARG A 6 19.38 28.12 -7.76
CA ARG A 6 17.99 27.83 -8.12
C ARG A 6 17.42 26.80 -7.14
N GLY A 7 16.23 27.10 -6.62
CA GLY A 7 15.33 26.11 -6.04
C GLY A 7 14.63 25.25 -7.10
N GLY A 8 13.94 24.21 -6.61
CA GLY A 8 13.32 23.10 -7.36
C GLY A 8 14.21 21.87 -7.23
N ASP A 9 13.81 20.74 -6.64
CA ASP A 9 12.65 19.94 -7.05
C ASP A 9 12.16 19.00 -5.93
N ASP A 10 11.32 19.48 -5.02
CA ASP A 10 10.37 18.63 -4.27
C ASP A 10 8.98 18.71 -4.95
N GLU A 11 8.98 18.74 -6.28
CA GLU A 11 7.75 18.74 -7.06
C GLU A 11 7.29 17.30 -7.23
N ILE A 12 6.22 16.94 -6.53
CA ILE A 12 5.47 15.71 -6.75
C ILE A 12 5.22 15.60 -8.25
N VAL A 13 5.75 14.54 -8.87
CA VAL A 13 5.66 14.33 -10.33
C VAL A 13 4.21 14.08 -10.70
N ILE A 14 3.50 15.15 -11.04
CA ILE A 14 2.17 15.13 -11.64
C ILE A 14 2.29 14.97 -13.15
N GLU A 15 1.39 14.17 -13.71
CA GLU A 15 1.30 13.67 -15.10
C GLU A 15 1.59 14.74 -16.18
N VAL A 16 1.23 15.99 -15.92
CA VAL A 16 1.42 17.13 -16.82
C VAL A 16 2.90 17.46 -17.05
N ASN A 17 3.78 17.25 -16.06
CA ASN A 17 5.19 17.63 -16.15
C ASN A 17 6.05 16.64 -16.98
N LEU A 18 5.51 15.44 -17.28
CA LEU A 18 6.20 14.40 -18.05
C LEU A 18 6.04 14.57 -19.56
N MET A 19 4.90 15.09 -20.03
CA MET A 19 4.66 15.35 -21.46
C MET A 19 5.60 16.40 -22.06
N VAL A 20 5.99 17.42 -21.27
CA VAL A 20 6.90 18.49 -21.71
C VAL A 20 8.32 17.96 -21.98
N ARG A 21 8.70 16.81 -21.43
CA ARG A 21 10.05 16.23 -21.55
C ARG A 21 10.18 15.18 -22.67
N GLY A 22 9.18 15.04 -23.55
CA GLY A 22 9.23 14.11 -24.68
C GLY A 22 9.25 12.63 -24.29
N ILE A 23 8.86 12.31 -23.05
CA ILE A 23 8.70 10.94 -22.58
C ILE A 23 7.36 10.47 -23.11
N SER A 24 7.37 9.49 -24.03
CA SER A 24 6.15 8.78 -24.40
C SER A 24 5.51 8.27 -23.13
N LEU A 25 4.31 8.76 -22.81
CA LEU A 25 3.54 8.21 -21.70
C LEU A 25 3.48 6.70 -21.92
N PRO A 26 3.98 5.87 -21.00
CA PRO A 26 3.72 4.45 -21.08
C PRO A 26 2.21 4.30 -21.16
N SER A 27 1.75 3.34 -21.98
CA SER A 27 0.35 3.00 -22.17
C SER A 27 -0.49 3.31 -20.93
N SER A 28 -1.63 3.98 -21.10
CA SER A 28 -2.60 4.24 -20.03
C SER A 28 -2.97 2.98 -19.24
N SER A 29 -2.73 1.80 -19.81
CA SER A 29 -2.90 0.51 -19.17
C SER A 29 -2.01 0.32 -17.93
N CYS A 30 -2.64 -0.24 -16.89
CA CYS A 30 -2.00 -0.58 -15.63
C CYS A 30 -0.71 -1.40 -15.82
N PRO A 31 0.46 -0.94 -15.33
CA PRO A 31 1.74 -1.64 -15.50
C PRO A 31 1.77 -3.04 -14.90
N MET A 32 0.87 -3.34 -13.95
CA MET A 32 0.78 -4.64 -13.30
C MET A 32 -0.06 -5.66 -14.07
N CYS A 33 -1.22 -5.25 -14.59
CA CYS A 33 -2.15 -6.19 -15.23
C CYS A 33 -2.20 -6.06 -16.75
N THR A 34 -1.92 -4.88 -17.30
CA THR A 34 -2.01 -4.55 -18.73
C THR A 34 -3.40 -4.73 -19.37
N LEU A 35 -4.46 -4.92 -18.56
CA LEU A 35 -5.82 -5.23 -19.02
C LEU A 35 -6.75 -4.01 -19.14
N GLU A 36 -6.58 -3.02 -18.27
CA GLU A 36 -7.43 -1.84 -18.16
C GLU A 36 -6.54 -0.62 -17.92
N ASP A 37 -7.04 0.56 -18.28
CA ASP A 37 -6.41 1.82 -17.95
C ASP A 37 -6.28 2.00 -16.42
N GLU A 38 -5.17 2.59 -16.00
CA GLU A 38 -4.90 2.81 -14.59
C GLU A 38 -5.60 4.08 -14.09
N ASP A 39 -6.46 3.90 -13.10
CA ASP A 39 -6.85 4.94 -12.16
C ASP A 39 -6.61 4.45 -10.73
N GLU A 40 -6.92 5.29 -9.74
CA GLU A 40 -6.68 4.99 -8.33
C GLU A 40 -7.45 3.74 -7.86
N ASP A 41 -8.73 3.61 -8.21
CA ASP A 41 -9.56 2.48 -7.80
C ASP A 41 -9.15 1.19 -8.54
N HIS A 42 -8.71 1.29 -9.79
CA HIS A 42 -8.11 0.17 -10.50
C HIS A 42 -6.84 -0.28 -9.81
N LEU A 43 -5.90 0.64 -9.59
CA LEU A 43 -4.60 0.34 -9.01
C LEU A 43 -4.73 -0.37 -7.66
N PHE A 44 -5.62 0.11 -6.79
CA PHE A 44 -5.71 -0.39 -5.43
C PHE A 44 -6.80 -1.46 -5.21
N PHE A 45 -7.82 -1.58 -6.06
CA PHE A 45 -8.94 -2.49 -5.81
C PHE A 45 -9.40 -3.33 -7.01
N ARG A 46 -9.39 -2.80 -8.24
CA ARG A 46 -9.91 -3.55 -9.39
C ARG A 46 -8.87 -4.41 -10.09
N CYS A 47 -7.60 -3.99 -10.06
CA CYS A 47 -6.47 -4.70 -10.64
C CYS A 47 -6.43 -6.15 -10.11
N PRO A 48 -6.26 -7.17 -10.97
CA PRO A 48 -6.15 -8.56 -10.55
C PRO A 48 -5.08 -8.81 -9.47
N VAL A 49 -3.94 -8.11 -9.56
CA VAL A 49 -2.86 -8.18 -8.56
C VAL A 49 -3.34 -7.61 -7.22
N ALA A 50 -4.02 -6.45 -7.24
CA ALA A 50 -4.56 -5.83 -6.04
C ALA A 50 -5.68 -6.68 -5.39
N LYS A 51 -6.61 -7.21 -6.20
CA LYS A 51 -7.68 -8.11 -5.74
C LYS A 51 -7.13 -9.32 -5.00
N GLU A 52 -6.14 -9.99 -5.60
CA GLU A 52 -5.53 -11.17 -4.98
C GLU A 52 -4.75 -10.80 -3.71
N THR A 53 -4.08 -9.64 -3.71
CA THR A 53 -3.40 -9.10 -2.52
C THR A 53 -4.39 -8.91 -1.38
N TRP A 54 -5.49 -8.19 -1.61
CA TRP A 54 -6.52 -7.96 -0.60
C TRP A 54 -7.16 -9.25 -0.10
N ARG A 55 -7.43 -10.20 -0.99
CA ARG A 55 -7.98 -11.52 -0.61
C ARG A 55 -7.06 -12.24 0.37
N ARG A 56 -5.76 -12.28 0.08
CA ARG A 56 -4.78 -12.99 0.91
C ARG A 56 -4.46 -12.25 2.21
N ILE A 57 -4.40 -10.93 2.18
CA ILE A 57 -4.23 -10.10 3.39
C ILE A 57 -5.47 -10.22 4.29
N SER A 58 -6.67 -10.26 3.72
CA SER A 58 -7.91 -10.47 4.49
C SER A 58 -7.93 -11.84 5.17
N TRP A 59 -7.47 -12.88 4.47
CA TRP A 59 -7.31 -14.21 5.05
C TRP A 59 -6.27 -14.24 6.17
N TRP A 60 -5.08 -13.70 5.94
CA TRP A 60 -4.01 -13.63 6.95
C TRP A 60 -4.43 -12.86 8.20
N ALA A 61 -5.13 -11.73 8.02
CA ALA A 61 -5.60 -10.91 9.11
C ALA A 61 -6.96 -11.36 9.69
N ASN A 62 -7.56 -12.44 9.18
CA ASN A 62 -8.92 -12.86 9.55
C ASN A 62 -9.92 -11.67 9.63
N ASN A 63 -9.84 -10.77 8.65
CA ASN A 63 -10.64 -9.55 8.59
C ASN A 63 -10.92 -9.20 7.13
N ASP A 64 -12.17 -8.99 6.76
CA ASP A 64 -12.54 -8.70 5.38
C ASP A 64 -12.25 -7.23 5.00
N PHE A 65 -11.19 -7.03 4.21
CA PHE A 65 -10.86 -5.74 3.62
C PHE A 65 -11.34 -5.61 2.16
N VAL A 66 -11.78 -6.71 1.54
CA VAL A 66 -12.15 -6.77 0.11
C VAL A 66 -13.42 -5.99 -0.17
N CYS A 67 -14.37 -6.00 0.77
CA CYS A 67 -15.69 -5.38 0.62
C CYS A 67 -15.69 -3.85 0.42
N GLN A 68 -14.54 -3.19 0.50
CA GLN A 68 -14.50 -1.74 0.43
C GLN A 68 -14.48 -1.21 -1.01
N GLY A 69 -13.90 -1.92 -1.98
CA GLY A 69 -14.06 -1.63 -3.42
C GLY A 69 -13.51 -0.30 -3.96
N SER A 70 -13.15 0.66 -3.09
CA SER A 70 -12.52 1.93 -3.43
C SER A 70 -11.70 2.46 -2.26
N ILE A 71 -10.78 3.40 -2.54
CA ILE A 71 -9.99 4.06 -1.50
C ILE A 71 -10.91 4.78 -0.51
N HIS A 72 -11.92 5.49 -1.03
CA HIS A 72 -12.84 6.26 -0.20
C HIS A 72 -13.56 5.39 0.83
N ASN A 73 -14.06 4.23 0.40
CA ASN A 73 -14.80 3.32 1.26
C ASN A 73 -13.91 2.71 2.34
N ILE A 74 -12.69 2.26 1.97
CA ILE A 74 -11.79 1.67 2.98
C ILE A 74 -11.39 2.69 4.04
N LEU A 75 -11.11 3.93 3.65
CA LEU A 75 -10.78 5.00 4.60
C LEU A 75 -11.98 5.37 5.46
N SER A 76 -13.18 5.44 4.88
CA SER A 76 -14.42 5.70 5.62
C SER A 76 -14.72 4.60 6.63
N SER A 77 -14.49 3.33 6.27
CA SER A 77 -14.70 2.19 7.17
C SER A 77 -13.76 2.23 8.37
N LEU A 78 -12.51 2.66 8.18
CA LEU A 78 -11.53 2.82 9.26
C LEU A 78 -11.87 3.97 10.22
N GLY A 79 -12.54 5.01 9.72
CA GLY A 79 -12.99 6.16 10.51
C GLY A 79 -14.29 5.90 11.30
N ASN A 80 -15.19 5.08 10.75
CA ASN A 80 -16.51 4.78 11.33
C ASN A 80 -16.55 3.48 12.14
N ASP A 81 -15.44 2.74 12.23
CA ASP A 81 -15.40 1.49 12.99
C ASP A 81 -15.63 1.79 14.49
N ASN A 82 -16.74 1.28 15.03
CA ASN A 82 -17.09 1.39 16.45
C ASN A 82 -16.07 0.66 17.36
N GLU A 83 -15.14 -0.12 16.77
CA GLU A 83 -13.96 -0.66 17.45
C GLU A 83 -12.97 0.46 17.82
N VAL A 84 -13.29 1.23 18.85
CA VAL A 84 -12.36 2.22 19.40
C VAL A 84 -11.15 1.51 20.02
N GLY A 85 -9.93 1.89 19.61
CA GLY A 85 -8.70 1.49 20.30
C GLY A 85 -7.67 0.74 19.44
N ARG A 86 -7.01 -0.27 20.03
CA ARG A 86 -5.82 -0.93 19.46
C ARG A 86 -6.11 -1.73 18.19
N LYS A 87 -7.26 -2.42 18.12
CA LYS A 87 -7.64 -3.23 16.95
C LYS A 87 -7.77 -2.36 15.70
N ASN A 88 -8.50 -1.25 15.78
CA ASN A 88 -8.61 -0.33 14.65
C ASN A 88 -7.25 0.23 14.23
N LYS A 89 -6.35 0.56 15.17
CA LYS A 89 -4.98 0.97 14.83
C LYS A 89 -4.21 -0.09 14.04
N ILE A 90 -4.33 -1.36 14.41
CA ILE A 90 -3.69 -2.46 13.68
C ILE A 90 -4.32 -2.61 12.28
N LYS A 91 -5.66 -2.58 12.16
CA LYS A 91 -6.36 -2.60 10.87
C LYS A 91 -5.87 -1.47 9.97
N MET A 92 -5.84 -0.23 10.48
CA MET A 92 -5.33 0.93 9.75
C MET A 92 -3.91 0.71 9.25
N VAL A 93 -3.00 0.21 10.11
CA VAL A 93 -1.62 -0.06 9.70
C VAL A 93 -1.54 -1.13 8.61
N ILE A 94 -2.33 -2.22 8.70
CA ILE A 94 -2.39 -3.26 7.68
C ILE A 94 -2.90 -2.68 6.35
N VAL A 95 -3.97 -1.88 6.38
CA VAL A 95 -4.53 -1.22 5.19
C VAL A 95 -3.50 -0.31 4.54
N PHE A 96 -2.88 0.60 5.31
CA PHE A 96 -1.90 1.52 4.76
C PHE A 96 -0.65 0.81 4.25
N ALA A 97 -0.18 -0.24 4.91
CA ALA A 97 0.95 -1.04 4.44
C ALA A 97 0.62 -1.75 3.12
N THR A 98 -0.60 -2.27 3.00
CA THR A 98 -1.10 -2.92 1.77
C THR A 98 -1.12 -1.94 0.60
N ILE A 99 -1.72 -0.76 0.79
CA ILE A 99 -1.75 0.31 -0.23
C ILE A 99 -0.32 0.72 -0.62
N TRP A 100 0.55 0.92 0.36
CA TRP A 100 1.94 1.34 0.14
C TRP A 100 2.74 0.33 -0.68
N GLU A 101 2.64 -0.96 -0.36
CA GLU A 101 3.37 -2.00 -1.08
C GLU A 101 2.79 -2.29 -2.47
N ILE A 102 1.46 -2.17 -2.66
CA ILE A 102 0.86 -2.21 -4.01
C ILE A 102 1.42 -1.08 -4.87
N TRP A 103 1.43 0.15 -4.36
CA TRP A 103 2.02 1.31 -5.05
C TRP A 103 3.50 1.10 -5.37
N THR A 104 4.26 0.61 -4.40
CA THR A 104 5.70 0.32 -4.56
C THR A 104 5.94 -0.76 -5.60
N CYS A 105 5.12 -1.82 -5.61
CA CYS A 105 5.15 -2.89 -6.61
C CYS A 105 4.90 -2.33 -8.01
N ARG A 106 3.81 -1.57 -8.19
CA ARG A 106 3.47 -0.91 -9.45
C ARG A 106 4.61 -0.05 -9.97
N ASN A 107 5.22 0.77 -9.12
CA ASN A 107 6.35 1.63 -9.53
C ASN A 107 7.59 0.84 -9.95
N LYS A 108 7.88 -0.29 -9.29
CA LYS A 108 8.97 -1.18 -9.72
C LYS A 108 8.70 -1.78 -11.10
N TRP A 109 7.46 -2.13 -11.39
CA TRP A 109 7.09 -2.72 -12.69
C TRP A 109 7.11 -1.66 -13.79
N ALA A 110 6.61 -0.46 -13.50
CA ALA A 110 6.59 0.67 -14.44
C ALA A 110 8.00 1.17 -14.82
N PHE A 111 8.89 1.31 -13.84
CA PHE A 111 10.18 2.02 -14.06
C PHE A 111 11.42 1.13 -14.03
N LYS A 112 11.34 -0.07 -13.42
CA LYS A 112 12.49 -0.98 -13.29
C LYS A 112 12.28 -2.31 -14.00
N SER A 113 11.12 -2.50 -14.65
CA SER A 113 10.70 -3.76 -15.31
C SER A 113 10.90 -5.01 -14.43
N THR A 114 10.92 -4.83 -13.11
CA THR A 114 11.20 -5.90 -12.16
C THR A 114 9.87 -6.44 -11.66
N ARG A 115 9.52 -7.67 -12.08
CA ARG A 115 8.31 -8.34 -11.60
C ARG A 115 8.52 -8.89 -10.20
N THR A 116 7.56 -8.63 -9.33
CA THR A 116 7.53 -9.10 -7.95
C THR A 116 6.57 -10.29 -7.88
N SER A 117 6.97 -11.38 -7.22
CA SER A 117 6.03 -12.49 -6.98
C SER A 117 4.95 -12.06 -5.98
N MET A 118 3.77 -12.71 -6.07
CA MET A 118 2.70 -12.48 -5.10
C MET A 118 3.17 -12.76 -3.67
N GLU A 119 3.92 -13.84 -3.45
CA GLU A 119 4.44 -14.18 -2.11
C GLU A 119 5.36 -13.09 -1.56
N TYR A 120 6.26 -12.55 -2.38
CA TYR A 120 7.14 -11.46 -1.95
C TYR A 120 6.33 -10.21 -1.59
N LEU A 121 5.30 -9.88 -2.38
CA LEU A 121 4.44 -8.73 -2.09
C LEU A 121 3.73 -8.88 -0.73
N LEU A 122 3.19 -10.07 -0.44
CA LEU A 122 2.54 -10.36 0.84
C LEU A 122 3.52 -10.28 2.01
N ASP A 123 4.71 -10.85 1.86
CA ASP A 123 5.75 -10.79 2.90
C ASP A 123 6.19 -9.35 3.14
N ALA A 124 6.37 -8.55 2.08
CA ALA A 124 6.68 -7.13 2.20
C ALA A 124 5.60 -6.37 2.97
N ILE A 125 4.32 -6.64 2.70
CA ILE A 125 3.20 -6.03 3.44
C ILE A 125 3.26 -6.40 4.92
N LYS A 126 3.44 -7.69 5.24
CA LYS A 126 3.53 -8.17 6.63
C LYS A 126 4.69 -7.54 7.39
N VAL A 127 5.86 -7.45 6.76
CA VAL A 127 7.07 -6.81 7.31
C VAL A 127 6.85 -5.32 7.51
N GLN A 128 6.27 -4.63 6.52
CA GLN A 128 6.03 -3.20 6.59
C GLN A 128 5.02 -2.86 7.69
N ALA A 129 3.91 -3.61 7.75
CA ALA A 129 2.90 -3.45 8.80
C ALA A 129 3.49 -3.71 10.20
N PHE A 130 4.28 -4.78 10.37
CA PHE A 130 4.99 -5.05 11.62
C PHE A 130 5.93 -3.91 12.02
N THR A 131 6.72 -3.42 11.06
CA THR A 131 7.66 -2.31 11.26
C THR A 131 6.93 -1.04 11.69
N TRP A 132 5.78 -0.75 11.09
CA TRP A 132 4.99 0.43 11.44
C TRP A 132 4.32 0.29 12.80
N VAL A 133 3.76 -0.87 13.14
CA VAL A 133 3.18 -1.11 14.48
C VAL A 133 4.25 -0.99 15.57
N THR A 134 5.42 -1.58 15.36
CA THR A 134 6.53 -1.58 16.34
C THR A 134 7.12 -0.20 16.60
N HIS A 135 7.41 0.56 15.54
CA HIS A 135 8.14 1.82 15.67
C HIS A 135 7.22 3.03 15.88
N ARG A 136 5.95 2.94 15.43
CA ARG A 136 4.99 4.06 15.53
C ARG A 136 3.90 3.83 16.60
N GLY A 137 3.74 2.60 17.08
CA GLY A 137 2.81 2.25 18.15
C GLY A 137 3.43 2.39 19.54
N ARG A 138 3.13 3.49 20.25
CA ARG A 138 3.49 3.57 21.69
C ARG A 138 2.77 2.44 22.45
N LYS A 139 3.53 1.65 23.22
CA LYS A 139 3.03 0.58 24.11
C LYS A 139 2.42 -0.66 23.41
N ILE A 140 2.94 -1.04 22.24
CA ILE A 140 2.58 -2.31 21.59
C ILE A 140 3.84 -3.18 21.52
N ALA A 141 3.92 -4.21 22.35
CA ALA A 141 4.92 -5.26 22.13
C ALA A 141 4.45 -6.15 20.98
N THR A 142 5.35 -6.52 20.08
CA THR A 142 5.01 -7.43 18.99
C THR A 142 6.03 -8.56 18.88
N VAL A 143 5.56 -9.72 18.45
CA VAL A 143 6.36 -10.93 18.28
C VAL A 143 6.22 -11.37 16.83
N TRP A 144 7.31 -11.23 16.06
CA TRP A 144 7.33 -11.52 14.63
C TRP A 144 6.86 -12.93 14.29
N ASP A 145 7.32 -13.94 15.04
CA ASP A 145 6.99 -15.35 14.77
C ASP A 145 5.51 -15.67 14.86
N LYS A 146 4.74 -14.91 15.66
CA LYS A 146 3.28 -15.03 15.71
C LYS A 146 2.62 -14.13 14.68
N TRP A 147 3.16 -12.93 14.47
CA TRP A 147 2.64 -11.95 13.52
C TRP A 147 2.58 -12.47 12.08
N LYS A 148 3.64 -13.16 11.63
CA LYS A 148 3.74 -13.67 10.26
C LYS A 148 2.60 -14.64 9.88
N ASP A 149 2.06 -15.31 10.89
CA ASP A 149 0.93 -16.24 10.77
C ASP A 149 -0.41 -15.54 11.03
N ASN A 150 -0.49 -14.69 12.07
CA ASN A 150 -1.69 -13.93 12.41
C ASN A 150 -1.32 -12.62 13.16
N PRO A 151 -1.75 -11.44 12.67
CA PRO A 151 -1.38 -10.16 13.27
C PRO A 151 -1.98 -9.93 14.67
N TRP A 152 -3.04 -10.65 15.03
CA TRP A 152 -3.68 -10.53 16.35
C TRP A 152 -2.94 -11.31 17.44
N GLU A 153 -2.34 -12.44 17.08
CA GLU A 153 -1.53 -13.27 17.98
C GLU A 153 -0.12 -12.69 18.19
N GLY A 154 0.34 -11.91 17.21
CA GLY A 154 1.62 -11.22 17.23
C GLY A 154 1.69 -9.98 18.11
N VAL A 155 0.59 -9.57 18.75
CA VAL A 155 0.51 -8.32 19.54
C VAL A 155 0.33 -8.62 21.02
N VAL A 156 1.35 -8.33 21.83
CA VAL A 156 1.38 -8.56 23.28
C VAL A 156 1.16 -7.24 24.03
N LEU A 157 0.40 -7.31 25.13
CA LEU A 157 0.16 -6.17 26.03
C LEU A 157 1.41 -5.92 26.90
N LEU A 158 1.82 -4.65 26.99
CA LEU A 158 2.72 -4.14 28.03
C LEU A 158 1.92 -3.30 29.03
#